data_AF-A0A3S0K9Y9-F1
#
_entry.id   AF-A0A3S0K9Y9-F1
#
_cell.length_a   1.000
_cell.length_b   1.000
_cell.length_c   1.000
_cell.angle_alpha   90.00
_cell.angle_beta   90.00
_cell.angle_gamma   90.00
#
_symmetry.space_group_name_H-M   'P 1'
#
loop_
_entity.id
_entity.type
_entity.pdbx_description
1 polymer ?
#
loop_
_entity_poly.entity_id
_entity_poly.type
_entity_poly.pdbx_seq_one_letter_code
_entity_poly.pdbx_strand_id
1 'polypeptide(L)'
;MIHKKNNYHIAISSLTAARNDHYDGVNAIYRLAAQVPINEGTSPDGVQRQIKRLVKDLMVQKVRANRINIHEEMLVIDFYPKGFQMAMNRGQYAGLQLEFAEFLNQTGIWGIEIQDGCYMDDPEDSVKSVSNDLINFFPEFNSKCFGARDNEPIEIINCSSFELYGEVA
;
A
#
# COMPACT_ATOMS: atom_id res chain seq x y z
N MET A 1 10.17 4.35 26.60
CA MET A 1 9.29 3.49 25.78
C MET A 1 8.75 4.35 24.66
N ILE A 2 9.29 4.24 23.45
CA ILE A 2 8.70 4.89 22.28
C ILE A 2 7.41 4.13 22.01
N HIS A 3 6.24 4.78 22.12
CA HIS A 3 5.00 4.20 21.65
C HIS A 3 5.15 3.95 20.16
N LYS A 4 5.30 2.68 19.77
CA LYS A 4 5.16 2.26 18.37
C LYS A 4 3.81 2.80 17.90
N LYS A 5 3.81 3.74 16.96
CA LYS A 5 2.57 4.22 16.33
C LYS A 5 1.91 2.97 15.73
N ASN A 6 0.71 2.62 16.19
CA ASN A 6 -0.05 1.58 15.49
C ASN A 6 -0.59 2.17 14.17
N ASN A 7 -1.05 1.31 13.26
CA ASN A 7 -1.57 1.75 11.96
C ASN A 7 -2.68 2.80 12.06
N TYR A 8 -3.51 2.78 13.10
CA TYR A 8 -4.54 3.81 13.29
C TYR A 8 -3.94 5.21 13.54
N HIS A 9 -2.83 5.31 14.28
CA HIS A 9 -2.17 6.59 14.49
C HIS A 9 -1.58 7.15 13.19
N ILE A 10 -1.06 6.27 12.31
CA ILE A 10 -0.55 6.65 11.00
C ILE A 10 -1.71 6.99 10.04
N ALA A 11 -2.80 6.26 10.09
CA ALA A 11 -4.01 6.57 9.32
C ALA A 11 -4.59 7.94 9.72
N ILE A 12 -4.65 8.25 11.01
CA ILE A 12 -5.14 9.55 11.52
C ILE A 12 -4.24 10.70 11.07
N SER A 13 -2.92 10.49 10.92
CA SER A 13 -2.03 11.56 10.44
C SER A 13 -2.34 12.01 9.01
N SER A 14 -3.03 11.18 8.21
CA SER A 14 -3.50 11.56 6.87
C SER A 14 -4.41 12.81 6.89
N LEU A 15 -5.10 13.11 8.00
CA LEU A 15 -5.88 14.34 8.17
C LEU A 15 -5.02 15.62 8.06
N THR A 16 -3.72 15.50 8.25
CA THR A 16 -2.79 16.64 8.21
C THR A 16 -1.66 16.48 7.20
N ALA A 17 -1.23 15.24 6.95
CA ALA A 17 -0.05 14.95 6.13
C ALA A 17 -0.39 14.67 4.66
N ALA A 18 -1.59 14.20 4.35
CA ALA A 18 -1.98 13.93 2.96
C ALA A 18 -2.14 15.23 2.18
N ARG A 19 -1.53 15.27 1.00
CA ARG A 19 -1.71 16.37 0.04
C ARG A 19 -3.18 16.45 -0.38
N ASN A 20 -3.64 17.66 -0.68
CA ASN A 20 -5.05 17.90 -1.00
C ASN A 20 -5.53 17.16 -2.26
N ASP A 21 -4.62 16.92 -3.22
CA ASP A 21 -4.92 16.25 -4.49
C ASP A 21 -5.22 14.76 -4.36
N HIS A 22 -5.02 14.16 -3.18
CA HIS A 22 -5.48 12.80 -2.85
C HIS A 22 -6.97 12.73 -2.49
N TYR A 23 -7.61 13.88 -2.27
CA TYR A 23 -8.99 13.95 -1.79
C TYR A 23 -9.77 15.18 -2.27
N ASP A 24 -9.37 15.78 -3.39
CA ASP A 24 -9.96 17.00 -3.94
C ASP A 24 -11.21 16.75 -4.79
N GLY A 25 -11.59 15.48 -5.01
CA GLY A 25 -12.66 15.11 -5.92
C GLY A 25 -12.33 15.36 -7.40
N VAL A 26 -11.04 15.49 -7.74
CA VAL A 26 -10.54 15.74 -9.11
C VAL A 26 -9.57 14.66 -9.57
N ASN A 27 -8.79 14.05 -8.67
CA ASN A 27 -7.84 13.00 -9.02
C ASN A 27 -8.19 11.67 -8.34
N ALA A 28 -7.87 10.57 -9.03
CA ALA A 28 -8.02 9.24 -8.46
C ALA A 28 -6.89 8.97 -7.45
N ILE A 29 -7.19 8.13 -6.48
CA ILE A 29 -6.23 7.65 -5.50
C ILE A 29 -5.19 6.81 -6.24
N TYR A 30 -3.91 7.15 -6.14
CA TYR A 30 -2.86 6.38 -6.83
C TYR A 30 -2.65 4.98 -6.24
N ARG A 31 -2.35 4.90 -4.95
CA ARG A 31 -2.14 3.65 -4.24
C ARG A 31 -2.34 3.84 -2.75
N LEU A 32 -2.59 2.74 -2.05
CA LEU A 32 -2.31 2.64 -0.62
C LEU A 32 -1.08 1.76 -0.44
N ALA A 33 -0.24 2.11 0.51
CA ALA A 33 1.05 1.45 0.69
C ALA A 33 1.29 1.04 2.14
N ALA A 34 1.82 -0.17 2.32
CA ALA A 34 2.34 -0.63 3.59
C ALA A 34 3.85 -0.85 3.49
N GLN A 35 4.50 -1.01 4.63
CA GLN A 35 5.92 -1.34 4.72
C GLN A 35 6.18 -2.40 5.78
N VAL A 36 7.23 -3.19 5.56
CA VAL A 36 7.81 -4.08 6.56
C VAL A 36 9.31 -3.76 6.65
N PRO A 37 9.86 -3.54 7.86
CA PRO A 37 11.27 -3.18 8.00
C PRO A 37 12.19 -4.36 7.65
N ILE A 38 13.33 -4.04 7.06
CA ILE A 38 14.49 -4.92 6.96
C ILE A 38 15.43 -4.52 8.09
N ASN A 39 15.70 -5.45 9.01
CA ASN A 39 16.56 -5.13 10.15
C ASN A 39 17.98 -4.86 9.67
N GLU A 40 18.64 -3.87 10.28
CA GLU A 40 20.05 -3.58 10.02
C GLU A 40 20.92 -4.85 10.19
N GLY A 41 21.83 -5.07 9.26
CA GLY A 41 22.71 -6.25 9.25
C GLY A 41 22.04 -7.54 8.73
N THR A 42 20.81 -7.50 8.23
CA THR A 42 20.20 -8.64 7.55
C THR A 42 21.00 -8.95 6.27
N SER A 43 21.46 -10.20 6.13
CA SER A 43 22.17 -10.63 4.91
C SER A 43 21.23 -10.70 3.69
N PRO A 44 21.74 -10.64 2.45
CA PRO A 44 20.93 -10.78 1.24
C PRO A 44 20.03 -12.04 1.25
N ASP A 45 20.58 -13.19 1.65
CA ASP A 45 19.79 -14.43 1.80
C ASP A 45 18.69 -14.30 2.88
N GLY A 46 18.97 -13.54 3.94
CA GLY A 46 18.01 -13.21 4.99
C GLY A 46 16.84 -12.41 4.44
N VAL A 47 17.13 -11.38 3.65
CA VAL A 47 16.13 -10.56 2.95
C VAL A 47 15.31 -11.45 2.00
N GLN A 48 15.94 -12.33 1.23
CA GLN A 48 15.24 -13.24 0.32
C GLN A 48 14.27 -14.18 1.07
N ARG A 49 14.70 -14.71 2.23
CA ARG A 49 13.81 -15.52 3.10
C ARG A 49 12.65 -14.70 3.65
N GLN A 50 12.90 -13.45 4.05
CA GLN A 50 11.86 -12.54 4.52
C GLN A 50 10.84 -12.25 3.40
N ILE A 51 11.29 -11.97 2.18
CA ILE A 51 10.42 -11.76 1.01
C ILE A 51 9.56 -12.99 0.73
N LYS A 52 10.15 -14.19 0.68
CA LYS A 52 9.40 -15.44 0.44
C LYS A 52 8.31 -15.67 1.49
N ARG A 53 8.62 -15.40 2.76
CA ARG A 53 7.64 -15.47 3.84
C ARG A 53 6.55 -14.41 3.67
N LEU A 54 6.93 -13.16 3.40
CA LEU A 54 6.01 -12.06 3.20
C LEU A 54 5.04 -12.34 2.05
N VAL A 55 5.53 -12.85 0.90
CA VAL A 55 4.69 -13.26 -0.22
C VAL A 55 3.68 -14.31 0.22
N LYS A 56 4.11 -15.36 0.93
CA LYS A 56 3.20 -16.40 1.44
C LYS A 56 2.12 -15.81 2.36
N ASP A 57 2.52 -14.92 3.26
CA ASP A 57 1.60 -14.30 4.22
C ASP A 57 0.62 -13.33 3.51
N LEU A 58 1.06 -12.61 2.47
CA LEU A 58 0.23 -11.71 1.66
C LEU A 58 -0.77 -12.46 0.76
N MET A 59 -0.41 -13.65 0.27
CA MET A 59 -1.25 -14.45 -0.63
C MET A 59 -2.54 -14.96 0.00
N VAL A 60 -2.60 -15.05 1.34
CA VAL A 60 -3.80 -15.53 2.07
C VAL A 60 -4.69 -14.40 2.59
N GLN A 61 -4.33 -13.14 2.31
CA GLN A 61 -5.08 -11.98 2.78
C GLN A 61 -6.33 -11.72 1.94
N LYS A 62 -7.34 -11.11 2.55
CA LYS A 62 -8.62 -10.77 1.89
C LYS A 62 -8.44 -9.79 0.73
N VAL A 63 -7.46 -8.88 0.83
CA VAL A 63 -7.07 -7.96 -0.24
C VAL A 63 -5.64 -8.33 -0.63
N ARG A 64 -5.46 -8.72 -1.90
CA ARG A 64 -4.15 -9.17 -2.39
C ARG A 64 -3.27 -7.98 -2.75
N ALA A 65 -2.03 -7.98 -2.28
CA ALA A 65 -1.05 -6.97 -2.68
C ALA A 65 -0.77 -7.05 -4.19
N ASN A 66 -0.48 -5.92 -4.81
CA ASN A 66 -0.10 -5.85 -6.22
C ASN A 66 1.41 -6.04 -6.39
N ARG A 67 2.20 -5.37 -5.54
CA ARG A 67 3.64 -5.24 -5.73
C ARG A 67 4.38 -5.19 -4.40
N ILE A 68 5.61 -5.68 -4.40
CA ILE A 68 6.61 -5.47 -3.34
C ILE A 68 7.81 -4.76 -3.95
N ASN A 69 8.12 -3.55 -3.47
CA ASN A 69 9.35 -2.85 -3.80
C ASN A 69 10.37 -3.07 -2.69
N ILE A 70 11.56 -3.54 -3.06
CA ILE A 70 12.66 -3.79 -2.13
C ILE A 70 13.52 -2.53 -2.06
N HIS A 71 13.53 -1.88 -0.90
CA HIS A 71 14.43 -0.78 -0.58
C HIS A 71 15.52 -1.26 0.37
N GLU A 72 16.50 -0.40 0.68
CA GLU A 72 17.62 -0.78 1.56
C GLU A 72 17.18 -1.15 2.98
N GLU A 73 16.20 -0.43 3.53
CA GLU A 73 15.77 -0.57 4.93
C GLU A 73 14.37 -1.19 5.09
N MET A 74 13.66 -1.43 3.99
CA MET A 74 12.25 -1.82 4.05
C MET A 74 11.75 -2.49 2.77
N LEU A 75 10.71 -3.28 2.93
CA LEU A 75 9.89 -3.83 1.86
C LEU A 75 8.59 -3.02 1.79
N VAL A 76 8.36 -2.29 0.70
CA VAL A 76 7.12 -1.54 0.48
C VAL A 76 6.14 -2.41 -0.27
N ILE A 77 4.89 -2.46 0.19
CA ILE A 77 3.83 -3.32 -0.34
C ILE A 77 2.73 -2.40 -0.88
N ASP A 78 2.49 -2.47 -2.18
CA ASP A 78 1.52 -1.61 -2.86
C ASP A 78 0.18 -2.30 -3.04
N PHE A 79 -0.88 -1.54 -2.79
CA PHE A 79 -2.27 -1.87 -3.07
C PHE A 79 -2.83 -0.80 -4.01
N TYR A 80 -2.84 -1.11 -5.31
CA TYR A 80 -3.37 -0.22 -6.33
C TYR A 80 -4.91 -0.28 -6.37
N PRO A 81 -5.57 0.83 -6.73
CA PRO A 81 -7.00 0.84 -6.98
C PRO A 81 -7.36 -0.04 -8.18
N LYS A 82 -8.60 -0.55 -8.19
CA LYS A 82 -9.22 -1.20 -9.33
C LYS A 82 -10.11 -0.18 -10.03
N GLY A 83 -9.68 0.30 -11.20
CA GLY A 83 -10.36 1.41 -11.88
C GLY A 83 -10.22 2.71 -11.09
N PHE A 84 -11.10 3.68 -11.35
CA PHE A 84 -10.98 5.02 -10.78
C PHE A 84 -11.66 5.09 -9.39
N GLN A 85 -10.85 4.99 -8.34
CA GLN A 85 -11.28 5.16 -6.95
C GLN A 85 -10.93 6.57 -6.49
N MET A 86 -11.91 7.34 -6.00
CA MET A 86 -11.69 8.75 -5.66
C MET A 86 -12.32 9.11 -4.32
N ALA A 87 -11.54 9.79 -3.47
CA ALA A 87 -12.06 10.45 -2.28
C ALA A 87 -12.45 11.89 -2.62
N MET A 88 -13.64 12.31 -2.20
CA MET A 88 -14.18 13.66 -2.45
C MET A 88 -13.76 14.69 -1.42
N ASN A 89 -13.29 14.22 -0.27
CA ASN A 89 -12.84 15.09 0.81
C ASN A 89 -11.91 14.33 1.76
N ARG A 90 -11.21 15.12 2.56
CA ARG A 90 -10.25 14.63 3.56
C ARG A 90 -10.85 13.62 4.54
N GLY A 91 -12.11 13.80 4.93
CA GLY A 91 -12.79 12.89 5.87
C GLY A 91 -12.97 11.50 5.28
N GLN A 92 -13.36 11.40 4.01
CA GLN A 92 -13.46 10.13 3.29
C GLN A 92 -12.10 9.45 3.14
N TYR A 93 -11.07 10.22 2.76
CA TYR A 93 -9.72 9.67 2.63
C TYR A 93 -9.19 9.15 3.97
N ALA A 94 -9.38 9.89 5.06
CA ALA A 94 -9.03 9.42 6.40
C ALA A 94 -9.82 8.17 6.82
N GLY A 95 -11.11 8.08 6.45
CA GLY A 95 -11.93 6.88 6.64
C GLY A 95 -11.33 5.67 5.92
N LEU A 96 -10.98 5.83 4.64
CA LEU A 96 -10.31 4.79 3.86
C LEU A 96 -8.97 4.35 4.48
N GLN A 97 -8.16 5.30 4.98
CA GLN A 97 -6.91 5.00 5.68
C GLN A 97 -7.15 4.21 6.97
N LEU A 98 -8.25 4.46 7.69
CA LEU A 98 -8.62 3.70 8.88
C LEU A 98 -9.03 2.26 8.54
N GLU A 99 -9.76 2.06 7.44
CA GLU A 99 -10.09 0.71 6.94
C GLU A 99 -8.82 -0.05 6.51
N PHE A 100 -7.89 0.64 5.85
CA PHE A 100 -6.60 0.07 5.49
C PHE A 100 -5.77 -0.29 6.73
N ALA A 101 -5.74 0.59 7.74
CA ALA A 101 -5.10 0.32 9.03
C ALA A 101 -5.69 -0.90 9.74
N GLU A 102 -7.02 -1.03 9.75
CA GLU A 102 -7.72 -2.18 10.31
C GLU A 102 -7.30 -3.47 9.60
N PHE A 103 -7.32 -3.46 8.26
CA PHE A 103 -6.86 -4.59 7.46
C PHE A 103 -5.43 -4.99 7.82
N LEU A 104 -4.48 -4.04 7.83
CA LEU A 104 -3.08 -4.31 8.14
C LEU A 104 -2.90 -4.92 9.53
N ASN A 105 -3.63 -4.40 10.53
CA ASN A 105 -3.60 -4.93 11.90
C ASN A 105 -4.14 -6.37 12.00
N GLN A 106 -5.00 -6.80 11.08
CA GLN A 106 -5.57 -8.15 11.03
C GLN A 106 -4.71 -9.15 10.24
N THR A 107 -3.72 -8.69 9.45
CA THR A 107 -2.90 -9.58 8.60
C THR A 107 -2.04 -10.58 9.38
N GLY A 108 -1.67 -10.24 10.61
CA GLY A 108 -0.70 -11.00 11.42
C GLY A 108 0.75 -10.88 10.93
N ILE A 109 1.03 -10.05 9.92
CA ILE A 109 2.39 -9.81 9.41
C ILE A 109 3.14 -8.96 10.43
N TRP A 110 4.26 -9.49 10.95
CA TRP A 110 5.00 -8.81 12.00
C TRP A 110 5.64 -7.51 11.50
N GLY A 111 5.34 -6.41 12.20
CA GLY A 111 5.93 -5.11 11.92
C GLY A 111 5.40 -4.43 10.65
N ILE A 112 4.30 -4.93 10.06
CA ILE A 112 3.66 -4.24 8.96
C ILE A 112 3.03 -2.94 9.44
N GLU A 113 3.34 -1.85 8.75
CA GLU A 113 2.76 -0.54 9.02
C GLU A 113 2.39 0.21 7.73
N ILE A 114 1.50 1.20 7.83
CA ILE A 114 1.23 2.10 6.72
C ILE A 114 2.52 2.82 6.35
N GLN A 115 2.85 2.82 5.06
CA GLN A 115 3.93 3.63 4.50
C GLN A 115 3.36 5.02 4.22
N ASP A 116 3.58 5.97 5.12
CA ASP A 116 2.98 7.31 5.04
C ASP A 116 3.62 8.20 3.95
N GLY A 117 4.74 7.78 3.36
CA GLY A 117 5.29 8.44 2.18
C GLY A 117 4.31 8.49 1.00
N CYS A 118 3.39 7.51 0.87
CA CYS A 118 2.39 7.52 -0.19
C CYS A 118 1.43 8.73 -0.14
N TYR A 119 1.32 9.41 1.00
CA TYR A 119 0.56 10.65 1.15
C TYR A 119 1.13 11.82 0.32
N MET A 120 2.39 11.69 -0.09
CA MET A 120 3.12 12.67 -0.88
C MET A 120 3.28 12.27 -2.34
N ASP A 121 2.88 11.05 -2.70
CA ASP A 121 2.91 10.59 -4.09
C ASP A 121 2.04 11.48 -4.97
N ASP A 122 2.39 11.58 -6.25
CA ASP A 122 1.49 12.18 -7.22
C ASP A 122 0.28 11.26 -7.42
N PRO A 123 -0.94 11.80 -7.47
CA PRO A 123 -2.13 11.00 -7.69
C PRO A 123 -2.12 10.35 -9.08
N GLU A 124 -2.91 9.29 -9.25
CA GLU A 124 -3.10 8.68 -10.57
C GLU A 124 -3.93 9.63 -11.43
N ASP A 125 -3.65 9.61 -12.74
CA ASP A 125 -4.23 10.42 -13.80
C ASP A 125 -5.51 11.20 -13.46
N SER A 126 -5.55 12.47 -13.87
CA SER A 126 -6.73 13.31 -13.68
C SER A 126 -7.98 12.69 -14.31
N VAL A 127 -9.03 12.44 -13.50
CA VAL A 127 -10.27 11.80 -13.97
C VAL A 127 -11.15 12.72 -14.83
N LYS A 128 -10.65 13.91 -15.21
CA LYS A 128 -11.37 14.94 -15.96
C LYS A 128 -11.99 14.47 -17.28
N SER A 129 -11.44 13.42 -17.89
CA SER A 129 -11.91 12.83 -19.15
C SER A 129 -12.68 11.52 -18.97
N VAL A 130 -12.85 11.05 -17.73
CA VAL A 130 -13.50 9.78 -17.41
C VAL A 130 -14.99 10.01 -17.17
N SER A 131 -15.85 9.11 -17.65
CA SER A 131 -17.28 9.17 -17.34
C SER A 131 -17.52 8.94 -15.85
N ASN A 132 -18.41 9.73 -15.24
CA ASN A 132 -18.78 9.57 -13.83
C ASN A 132 -19.23 8.16 -13.48
N ASP A 133 -19.87 7.44 -14.41
CA ASP A 133 -20.33 6.05 -14.19
C ASP A 133 -19.18 5.04 -13.99
N LEU A 134 -17.94 5.42 -14.35
CA LEU A 134 -16.75 4.59 -14.20
C LEU A 134 -15.92 4.96 -12.96
N ILE A 135 -16.34 5.99 -12.22
CA ILE A 135 -15.65 6.50 -11.04
C ILE A 135 -16.40 6.06 -9.79
N ASN A 136 -15.69 5.42 -8.87
CA ASN A 136 -16.19 5.17 -7.53
C ASN A 136 -15.82 6.34 -6.60
N PHE A 137 -16.81 7.15 -6.25
CA PHE A 137 -16.65 8.32 -5.38
C PHE A 137 -16.67 8.01 -3.88
N PHE A 138 -16.91 6.75 -3.50
CA PHE A 138 -16.94 6.27 -2.13
C PHE A 138 -16.18 4.94 -2.02
N PRO A 139 -14.85 4.96 -2.23
CA PRO A 139 -14.04 3.76 -2.14
C PRO A 139 -14.01 3.22 -0.71
N GLU A 140 -14.09 1.90 -0.59
CA GLU A 140 -13.85 1.13 0.64
C GLU A 140 -12.59 0.29 0.45
N PHE A 141 -11.81 0.06 1.50
CA PHE A 141 -10.63 -0.81 1.42
C PHE A 141 -11.04 -2.29 1.43
N ASN A 142 -11.37 -2.80 0.25
CA ASN A 142 -11.72 -4.21 0.04
C ASN A 142 -11.23 -4.71 -1.33
N SER A 143 -11.37 -6.02 -1.56
CA SER A 143 -10.88 -6.67 -2.79
C SER A 143 -11.63 -6.27 -4.06
N LYS A 144 -12.76 -5.57 -3.97
CA LYS A 144 -13.46 -5.03 -5.14
C LYS A 144 -12.83 -3.71 -5.60
N CYS A 145 -12.34 -2.89 -4.66
CA CYS A 145 -11.81 -1.56 -4.94
C CYS A 145 -10.28 -1.51 -5.02
N PHE A 146 -9.58 -2.42 -4.34
CA PHE A 146 -8.11 -2.40 -4.25
C PHE A 146 -7.49 -3.79 -4.43
N GLY A 147 -6.19 -3.78 -4.69
CA GLY A 147 -5.36 -4.98 -4.73
C GLY A 147 -5.29 -5.65 -6.09
N ALA A 148 -4.55 -6.75 -6.16
CA ALA A 148 -4.46 -7.60 -7.34
C ALA A 148 -5.75 -8.40 -7.58
N ARG A 149 -5.94 -8.91 -8.80
CA ARG A 149 -6.96 -9.92 -9.11
C ARG A 149 -6.51 -11.30 -8.64
N ASP A 150 -7.46 -12.23 -8.48
CA ASP A 150 -7.21 -13.58 -7.91
C ASP A 150 -6.17 -14.43 -8.66
N ASN A 151 -5.82 -14.08 -9.91
CA ASN A 151 -4.82 -14.80 -10.70
C ASN A 151 -3.59 -13.94 -11.04
N GLU A 152 -3.52 -12.70 -10.56
CA GLU A 152 -2.36 -11.84 -10.81
C GLU A 152 -1.25 -12.18 -9.78
N PRO A 153 0.00 -12.35 -10.23
CA PRO A 153 1.12 -12.53 -9.31
C PRO A 153 1.43 -11.23 -8.57
N ILE A 154 2.01 -11.35 -7.38
CA ILE A 154 2.60 -10.19 -6.69
C ILE A 154 3.90 -9.86 -7.42
N GLU A 155 3.98 -8.69 -8.04
CA GLU A 155 5.20 -8.21 -8.69
C GLU A 155 6.26 -7.90 -7.63
N ILE A 156 7.52 -8.25 -7.88
CA ILE A 156 8.61 -7.90 -6.97
C ILE A 156 9.67 -7.11 -7.73
N ILE A 157 9.89 -5.87 -7.30
CA ILE A 157 10.84 -4.95 -7.91
C ILE A 157 11.97 -4.68 -6.94
N ASN A 158 13.21 -4.86 -7.41
CA ASN A 158 14.38 -4.48 -6.63
C ASN A 158 14.74 -3.03 -6.90
N CYS A 159 14.46 -2.16 -5.92
CA CYS A 159 14.87 -0.75 -5.93
C CYS A 159 16.11 -0.51 -5.07
N SER A 160 16.68 -1.56 -4.47
CA SER A 160 17.87 -1.47 -3.63
C SER A 160 19.14 -1.55 -4.47
N SER A 161 20.23 -1.06 -3.90
CA SER A 161 21.58 -1.22 -4.45
C SER A 161 22.11 -2.66 -4.36
N PHE A 162 21.43 -3.56 -3.65
CA PHE A 162 21.80 -4.97 -3.54
C PHE A 162 21.43 -5.75 -4.81
N GLU A 163 22.36 -6.51 -5.39
CA GLU A 163 22.03 -7.52 -6.40
C GLU A 163 21.31 -8.70 -5.74
N LEU A 164 19.98 -8.61 -5.63
CA LEU A 164 19.15 -9.65 -5.02
C LEU A 164 18.60 -10.67 -6.03
N TYR A 165 18.82 -10.46 -7.34
CA TYR A 165 18.24 -11.27 -8.42
C TYR A 165 19.28 -11.85 -9.39
N GLY A 166 19.37 -13.17 -9.41
CA GLY A 166 19.41 -13.94 -10.67
C GLY A 166 18.03 -14.56 -10.85
N GLU A 167 17.41 -14.40 -12.02
CA GLU A 167 16.08 -14.92 -12.35
C GLU A 167 15.90 -16.39 -11.93
N VAL A 168 14.79 -16.72 -11.30
CA VAL A 168 14.32 -18.11 -11.22
C VAL A 168 12.85 -18.15 -11.58
N ALA A 169 12.63 -18.85 -12.71
CA ALA A 169 11.40 -19.31 -13.37
C ALA A 169 10.10 -19.36 -12.55
#